data_AF-A0A8D8D2S4-F1
#
_entry.id   AF-A0A8D8D2S4-F1
#
_cell.length_a   1.000
_cell.length_b   1.000
_cell.length_c   1.000
_cell.angle_alpha   90.00
_cell.angle_beta   90.00
_cell.angle_gamma   90.00
#
_symmetry.space_group_name_H-M   'P 1'
#
loop_
_entity.id
_entity.type
_entity.pdbx_description
1 polymer ?
#
loop_
_entity_poly.entity_id
_entity_poly.type
_entity_poly.pdbx_seq_one_letter_code
_entity_poly.pdbx_strand_id
1 'polypeptide(L)'
;MPQLDRKVRSFFQYPDMPYLADLEQRTQLMLVNTNPALDALEPLPPNVIAIGGAHIKDPEPLPADLEKFIASSRDGAVLFSLGSNVRSDQIGEERQRMFIEAFRQMPQYHFLWKFESKLNLDLPPNVIIRKWMPQNSILAHSRTKAFITHSG
;
A
#
# COMPACT_ATOMS: atom_id res chain seq x y z
N MET A 1 24.89 1.57 16.41
CA MET A 1 23.78 0.61 16.39
C MET A 1 24.27 -0.83 16.13
N PRO A 2 24.83 -1.55 17.12
CA PRO A 2 25.56 -2.81 16.85
C PRO A 2 24.70 -4.00 16.41
N GLN A 3 23.40 -4.00 16.71
CA GLN A 3 22.49 -5.08 16.30
C GLN A 3 22.02 -4.90 14.85
N LEU A 4 21.74 -3.66 14.43
CA LEU A 4 21.34 -3.35 13.06
C LEU A 4 22.49 -3.60 12.09
N ASP A 5 23.70 -3.17 12.45
CA ASP A 5 24.90 -3.38 11.63
C ASP A 5 25.16 -4.88 11.35
N ARG A 6 25.02 -5.73 12.38
CA ARG A 6 25.10 -7.20 12.22
C ARG A 6 24.06 -7.75 11.25
N LYS A 7 22.80 -7.31 11.35
CA LYS A 7 21.73 -7.75 10.45
C LYS A 7 22.03 -7.34 9.00
N VAL A 8 22.36 -6.07 8.78
CA VAL A 8 22.66 -5.54 7.44
C VAL A 8 23.84 -6.28 6.81
N ARG A 9 24.93 -6.49 7.55
CA ARG A 9 26.09 -7.27 7.06
C ARG A 9 25.72 -8.70 6.70
N SER A 10 24.92 -9.38 7.52
CA SER A 10 24.48 -10.75 7.24
C SER A 10 23.59 -10.86 5.99
N PHE A 11 22.78 -9.83 5.73
CA PHE A 11 21.85 -9.81 4.60
C PHE A 11 22.55 -9.48 3.28
N PHE A 12 23.35 -8.40 3.24
CA PHE A 12 23.97 -7.91 2.00
C PHE A 12 25.34 -8.51 1.69
N GLN A 13 26.10 -8.93 2.72
CA GLN A 13 27.38 -9.65 2.58
C GLN A 13 28.45 -8.95 1.72
N TYR A 14 28.45 -7.61 1.67
CA TYR A 14 29.51 -6.87 0.98
C TYR A 14 30.84 -6.96 1.76
N PRO A 15 31.97 -7.29 1.10
CA PRO A 15 33.26 -7.51 1.78
C PRO A 15 33.73 -6.31 2.61
N ASP A 16 33.57 -5.10 2.08
CA ASP A 16 34.09 -3.86 2.67
C ASP A 16 32.97 -2.92 3.13
N MET A 17 31.87 -3.46 3.65
CA MET A 17 30.78 -2.62 4.13
C MET A 17 31.26 -1.75 5.31
N PRO A 18 31.17 -0.41 5.24
CA PRO A 18 31.45 0.45 6.38
C PRO A 18 30.44 0.25 7.50
N TYR A 19 30.77 0.66 8.74
CA TYR A 19 29.81 0.61 9.84
C TYR A 19 28.64 1.57 9.56
N LEU A 20 27.42 1.18 9.91
CA LEU A 20 26.24 2.02 9.63
C LEU A 20 26.34 3.42 10.25
N ALA A 21 26.92 3.55 11.45
CA ALA A 21 27.09 4.88 12.05
C ALA A 21 28.13 5.74 11.29
N ASP A 22 29.12 5.12 10.65
CA ASP A 22 30.07 5.85 9.79
C ASP A 22 29.37 6.35 8.52
N LEU A 23 28.46 5.55 7.96
CA LEU A 23 27.62 5.97 6.82
C LEU A 23 26.71 7.14 7.20
N GLU A 24 26.04 7.05 8.35
CA GLU A 24 25.21 8.14 8.88
C GLU A 24 26.02 9.44 9.03
N GLN A 25 27.20 9.37 9.66
CA GLN A 25 28.08 10.54 9.84
C GLN A 25 28.61 11.13 8.53
N ARG A 26 28.78 10.31 7.49
CA ARG A 26 29.29 10.75 6.19
C ARG A 26 28.19 11.23 5.24
N THR A 27 26.91 11.08 5.61
CA THR A 27 25.78 11.41 4.75
C THR A 27 25.73 12.91 4.48
N GLN A 28 26.01 13.30 3.23
CA GLN A 28 26.01 14.70 2.80
C GLN A 28 24.63 15.20 2.39
N LEU A 29 23.72 14.29 2.03
CA LEU A 29 22.37 14.60 1.56
C LEU A 29 21.43 13.44 1.92
N MET A 30 20.27 13.75 2.46
CA MET A 30 19.22 12.79 2.75
C MET A 30 17.93 13.27 2.10
N LEU A 31 17.43 12.51 1.12
CA LEU A 31 16.15 12.78 0.49
C LEU A 31 15.07 11.97 1.22
N VAL A 32 14.10 12.65 1.82
CA VAL A 32 13.07 12.01 2.67
C VAL A 32 11.69 12.18 2.04
N ASN A 33 10.93 11.08 1.97
CA ASN A 33 9.58 11.08 1.40
C ASN A 33 8.54 11.59 2.42
N THR A 34 8.69 12.86 2.81
CA THR A 34 7.84 13.60 3.75
C THR A 34 7.33 14.87 3.08
N ASN A 35 6.16 15.34 3.48
CA ASN A 35 5.59 16.61 3.07
C ASN A 35 5.38 17.51 4.31
N PRO A 36 6.11 18.64 4.43
CA PRO A 36 6.00 19.54 5.59
C PRO A 36 4.59 20.10 5.85
N ALA A 37 3.69 20.07 4.87
CA ALA A 37 2.29 20.49 5.04
C ALA A 37 1.40 19.42 5.69
N LEU A 38 1.82 18.14 5.68
CA LEU A 38 1.04 17.01 6.16
C LEU A 38 1.67 16.34 7.38
N ASP A 39 3.00 16.36 7.46
CA ASP A 39 3.77 15.69 8.51
C ASP A 39 4.01 16.58 9.72
N ALA A 40 4.45 15.96 10.82
CA ALA A 40 4.79 16.68 12.04
C ALA A 40 5.92 17.69 11.78
N LEU A 41 5.80 18.88 12.37
CA LEU A 41 6.84 19.89 12.28
C LEU A 41 8.05 19.46 13.11
N GLU A 42 9.15 19.18 12.43
CA GLU A 42 10.44 18.86 13.03
C GLU A 42 11.57 19.71 12.45
N PRO A 43 12.56 20.13 13.26
CA PRO A 43 13.72 20.85 12.77
C PRO A 43 14.62 19.90 11.97
N LEU A 44 14.63 20.08 10.65
CA LEU A 44 15.48 19.30 9.75
C LEU A 44 16.80 20.04 9.46
N PRO A 45 17.94 19.34 9.50
CA PRO A 45 19.21 19.88 9.00
C PRO A 45 19.09 20.32 7.52
N PRO A 46 19.88 21.30 7.05
CA PRO A 46 19.81 21.78 5.67
C PRO A 46 20.07 20.73 4.59
N ASN A 47 20.78 19.64 4.94
CA ASN A 47 21.05 18.52 4.05
C ASN A 47 19.95 17.45 4.05
N VAL A 48 18.85 17.64 4.77
CA VAL A 48 17.66 16.76 4.73
C VAL A 48 16.58 17.44 3.90
N ILE A 49 16.32 16.91 2.70
CA ILE A 49 15.42 17.51 1.72
C ILE A 49 14.14 16.68 1.63
N ALA A 50 13.02 17.33 1.92
CA ALA A 50 11.69 16.76 1.77
C ALA A 50 11.30 16.63 0.29
N ILE A 51 11.05 15.40 -0.14
CA ILE A 51 10.62 15.01 -1.50
C ILE A 51 9.35 14.16 -1.45
N GLY A 52 8.41 14.53 -0.58
CA GLY A 52 7.15 13.81 -0.38
C GLY A 52 6.40 13.57 -1.69
N GLY A 53 6.03 12.32 -1.94
CA GLY A 53 5.31 11.90 -3.13
C GLY A 53 6.18 11.64 -4.36
N ALA A 54 7.52 11.69 -4.26
CA ALA A 54 8.42 11.44 -5.40
C ALA A 54 8.25 10.05 -6.05
N HIS A 55 7.67 9.09 -5.33
CA HIS A 55 7.35 7.75 -5.81
C HIS A 55 6.01 7.65 -6.55
N ILE A 56 5.15 8.67 -6.44
CA ILE A 56 3.83 8.71 -7.07
C ILE A 56 4.02 8.97 -8.56
N LYS A 57 3.43 8.10 -9.38
CA LYS A 57 3.42 8.24 -10.84
C LYS A 57 2.06 8.73 -11.31
N ASP A 58 1.98 9.23 -12.54
CA ASP A 58 0.68 9.49 -13.15
C ASP A 58 -0.13 8.18 -13.26
N PRO A 59 -1.44 8.22 -12.99
CA PRO A 59 -2.28 7.03 -13.08
C PRO A 59 -2.44 6.60 -14.54
N GLU A 60 -2.13 5.34 -14.81
CA GLU A 60 -2.42 4.72 -16.11
C GLU A 60 -3.90 4.36 -16.22
N PRO A 61 -4.48 4.26 -17.43
CA PRO A 61 -5.85 3.80 -17.62
C PRO A 61 -6.12 2.44 -16.94
N LEU A 62 -7.27 2.32 -16.30
CA LEU A 62 -7.69 1.05 -15.70
C LEU A 62 -8.00 0.00 -16.78
N PRO A 63 -7.73 -1.29 -16.52
CA PRO A 63 -8.29 -2.39 -17.32
C PRO A 63 -9.81 -2.25 -17.43
N ALA A 64 -10.35 -2.50 -18.63
CA ALA A 64 -11.75 -2.22 -18.97
C ALA A 64 -12.76 -2.89 -18.01
N ASP A 65 -12.41 -4.07 -17.51
CA ASP A 65 -13.21 -4.83 -16.54
C ASP A 65 -13.24 -4.16 -15.15
N LEU A 66 -12.11 -3.60 -14.68
CA LEU A 66 -12.06 -2.86 -13.41
C LEU A 66 -12.75 -1.50 -13.53
N GLU A 67 -12.54 -0.82 -14.66
CA GLU A 67 -13.23 0.43 -14.98
C GLU A 67 -14.75 0.22 -14.95
N LYS A 68 -15.26 -0.76 -15.70
CA LYS A 68 -16.68 -1.11 -15.73
C LYS A 68 -17.21 -1.49 -14.35
N PHE A 69 -16.44 -2.24 -13.58
CA PHE A 69 -16.81 -2.62 -12.22
C PHE A 69 -16.93 -1.38 -11.32
N ILE A 70 -15.93 -0.50 -11.29
CA ILE A 70 -15.98 0.71 -10.46
C ILE A 70 -17.08 1.67 -10.93
N ALA A 71 -17.23 1.86 -12.24
CA ALA A 71 -18.21 2.74 -12.86
C ALA A 71 -19.66 2.32 -12.58
N SER A 72 -19.93 1.02 -12.49
CA SER A 72 -21.27 0.48 -12.24
C SER A 72 -21.72 0.49 -10.77
N SER A 73 -20.83 0.82 -9.84
CA SER A 73 -21.21 1.04 -8.44
C SER A 73 -22.24 2.15 -8.32
N ARG A 74 -23.18 2.08 -7.37
CA ARG A 74 -24.15 3.16 -7.14
C ARG A 74 -23.51 4.30 -6.35
N ASP A 75 -22.88 3.97 -5.23
CA ASP A 75 -22.39 4.95 -4.25
C ASP A 75 -20.87 5.14 -4.32
N GLY A 76 -20.16 4.22 -4.98
CA GLY A 76 -18.73 4.30 -5.25
C GLY A 76 -18.00 2.99 -5.02
N ALA A 77 -16.67 3.04 -5.13
CA ALA A 77 -15.80 1.91 -4.93
C ALA A 77 -14.90 2.06 -3.70
N VAL A 78 -14.53 0.92 -3.11
CA VAL A 78 -13.60 0.82 -1.98
C VAL A 78 -12.45 -0.10 -2.40
N LEU A 79 -11.23 0.40 -2.29
CA LEU A 79 -10.03 -0.44 -2.42
C LEU A 79 -9.71 -1.04 -1.05
N PHE A 80 -9.43 -2.34 -1.00
CA PHE A 80 -8.88 -3.03 0.15
C PHE A 80 -7.54 -3.66 -0.23
N SER A 81 -6.45 -3.12 0.31
CA SER A 81 -5.08 -3.63 0.06
C SER A 81 -4.21 -3.46 1.30
N LEU A 82 -3.67 -4.57 1.80
CA LEU A 82 -2.77 -4.61 2.96
C LEU A 82 -1.28 -4.47 2.57
N GLY A 83 -1.00 -3.97 1.36
CA GLY A 83 0.37 -3.83 0.85
C GLY A 83 0.99 -5.16 0.41
N SER A 84 2.31 -5.20 0.32
CA SER A 84 3.06 -6.41 -0.07
C SER A 84 3.47 -7.29 1.12
N ASN A 85 3.62 -6.69 2.30
CA ASN A 85 4.17 -7.35 3.48
C ASN A 85 3.09 -8.07 4.28
N VAL A 86 1.92 -7.46 4.44
CA VAL A 86 0.76 -8.09 5.06
C VAL A 86 -0.12 -8.68 3.96
N ARG A 87 -0.35 -9.99 4.03
CA ARG A 87 -1.12 -10.71 3.01
C ARG A 87 -2.55 -10.91 3.46
N SER A 88 -3.49 -10.60 2.59
CA SER A 88 -4.94 -10.80 2.83
C SER A 88 -5.27 -12.29 2.99
N ASP A 89 -4.52 -13.18 2.34
CA ASP A 89 -4.69 -14.63 2.51
C ASP A 89 -4.26 -15.17 3.89
N GLN A 90 -3.53 -14.37 4.69
CA GLN A 90 -3.00 -14.76 5.99
C GLN A 90 -3.78 -14.20 7.18
N ILE A 91 -4.83 -13.39 6.97
CA ILE A 91 -5.62 -12.81 8.07
C ILE A 91 -6.54 -13.83 8.78
N GLY A 92 -6.62 -15.05 8.27
CA GLY A 92 -7.43 -16.16 8.77
C GLY A 92 -8.84 -16.20 8.15
N GLU A 93 -9.37 -17.41 7.96
CA GLU A 93 -10.67 -17.62 7.28
C GLU A 93 -11.83 -16.90 7.96
N GLU A 94 -11.85 -16.87 9.29
CA GLU A 94 -12.89 -16.18 10.06
C GLU A 94 -12.96 -14.70 9.68
N ARG A 95 -11.82 -14.01 9.70
CA ARG A 95 -11.74 -12.59 9.30
C ARG A 95 -12.09 -12.41 7.83
N GLN A 96 -11.65 -13.33 6.96
CA GLN A 96 -12.00 -13.26 5.55
C GLN A 96 -13.51 -13.35 5.34
N ARG A 97 -14.20 -14.27 6.02
CA ARG A 97 -15.67 -14.37 6.00
C ARG A 97 -16.33 -13.12 6.55
N MET A 98 -15.83 -12.57 7.66
CA MET A 98 -16.36 -11.33 8.23
C MET A 98 -16.30 -10.16 7.24
N PHE A 99 -15.18 -9.99 6.52
CA PHE A 99 -15.07 -8.94 5.51
C PHE A 99 -16.02 -9.18 4.33
N ILE A 100 -16.09 -10.40 3.80
CA ILE A 100 -17.01 -10.72 2.70
C ILE A 100 -18.47 -10.46 3.11
N GLU A 101 -18.86 -10.84 4.32
CA GLU A 101 -20.21 -10.62 4.82
C GLU A 101 -20.50 -9.13 5.03
N ALA A 102 -19.55 -8.37 5.57
CA ALA A 102 -19.68 -6.92 5.66
C ALA A 102 -19.87 -6.27 4.27
N PHE A 103 -19.09 -6.70 3.26
CA PHE A 103 -19.22 -6.19 1.89
C PHE A 103 -20.57 -6.56 1.27
N ARG A 104 -21.08 -7.76 1.55
CA ARG A 104 -22.39 -8.24 1.07
C ARG A 104 -23.55 -7.39 1.59
N GLN A 105 -23.43 -6.87 2.82
CA GLN A 105 -24.43 -5.98 3.42
C GLN A 105 -24.41 -4.55 2.85
N MET A 106 -23.43 -4.23 2.02
CA MET A 106 -23.26 -2.92 1.36
C MET A 106 -23.29 -3.05 -0.17
N PRO A 107 -24.36 -3.59 -0.78
CA PRO A 107 -24.42 -3.87 -2.22
C PRO A 107 -24.31 -2.62 -3.11
N GLN A 108 -24.53 -1.43 -2.55
CA GLN A 108 -24.41 -0.14 -3.24
C GLN A 108 -22.96 0.31 -3.47
N TYR A 109 -22.02 -0.25 -2.71
CA TYR A 109 -20.58 -0.03 -2.87
C TYR A 109 -19.94 -1.25 -3.52
N HIS A 110 -18.96 -0.99 -4.38
CA HIS A 110 -18.16 -2.05 -5.01
C HIS A 110 -16.79 -2.16 -4.35
N PHE A 111 -16.39 -3.36 -3.97
CA PHE A 111 -15.17 -3.62 -3.22
C PHE A 111 -14.14 -4.32 -4.09
N LEU A 112 -12.95 -3.72 -4.20
CA LEU A 112 -11.80 -4.29 -4.88
C LEU A 112 -10.82 -4.76 -3.81
N TRP A 113 -10.69 -6.06 -3.61
CA TRP A 113 -9.83 -6.62 -2.57
C TRP A 113 -8.59 -7.31 -3.17
N LYS A 114 -7.42 -6.73 -2.91
CA LYS A 114 -6.14 -7.35 -3.23
C LYS A 114 -5.91 -8.59 -2.36
N PHE A 115 -5.81 -9.75 -2.99
CA PHE A 115 -5.80 -11.05 -2.32
C PHE A 115 -4.87 -12.04 -3.05
N GLU A 116 -3.92 -12.64 -2.34
CA GLU A 116 -2.74 -13.30 -2.92
C GLU A 116 -3.01 -14.72 -3.44
N SER A 117 -4.06 -15.38 -2.95
CA SER A 117 -4.41 -16.76 -3.27
C SER A 117 -5.88 -16.88 -3.72
N LYS A 118 -6.32 -18.10 -4.02
CA LYS A 118 -7.73 -18.35 -4.34
C LYS A 118 -8.54 -18.34 -3.05
N LEU A 119 -9.56 -17.49 -2.97
CA LEU A 119 -10.52 -17.51 -1.87
C LEU A 119 -11.56 -18.60 -2.13
N ASN A 120 -11.76 -19.50 -1.17
CA ASN A 120 -12.76 -20.57 -1.22
C ASN A 120 -14.08 -20.15 -0.55
N LEU A 121 -14.53 -18.93 -0.83
CA LEU A 121 -15.78 -18.37 -0.33
C LEU A 121 -16.58 -17.79 -1.50
N ASP A 122 -17.90 -17.86 -1.39
CA ASP A 122 -18.79 -17.25 -2.38
C ASP A 122 -18.71 -15.72 -2.29
N LEU A 123 -18.23 -15.11 -3.36
CA LEU A 123 -18.14 -13.66 -3.48
C LEU A 123 -19.51 -13.08 -3.85
N PRO A 124 -19.98 -12.03 -3.14
CA PRO A 124 -21.14 -11.28 -3.59
C PRO A 124 -20.79 -10.51 -4.89
N PRO A 125 -21.79 -10.14 -5.71
CA PRO A 125 -21.56 -9.53 -7.03
C PRO A 125 -20.85 -8.17 -6.96
N ASN A 126 -20.88 -7.51 -5.80
CA ASN A 126 -20.21 -6.24 -5.54
C ASN A 126 -18.77 -6.39 -5.03
N VAL A 127 -18.16 -7.58 -5.11
CA VAL A 127 -16.76 -7.82 -4.70
C VAL A 127 -15.95 -8.45 -5.83
N ILE A 128 -14.77 -7.88 -6.11
CA ILE A 128 -13.74 -8.51 -6.95
C ILE A 128 -12.48 -8.73 -6.11
N ILE A 129 -11.90 -9.92 -6.23
CA ILE A 129 -10.58 -10.25 -5.67
C ILE A 129 -9.53 -10.42 -6.76
N ARG A 130 -8.31 -9.92 -6.54
CA ARG A 130 -7.15 -10.14 -7.43
C ARG A 130 -5.83 -10.16 -6.70
N LYS A 131 -4.88 -10.94 -7.18
CA LYS A 131 -3.50 -10.94 -6.69
C LYS A 131 -2.80 -9.60 -6.90
N TRP A 132 -3.08 -8.96 -8.03
CA TRP A 132 -2.52 -7.66 -8.39
C TRP A 132 -3.63 -6.70 -8.81
N MET A 133 -3.51 -5.45 -8.38
CA MET A 133 -4.42 -4.37 -8.73
C MET A 133 -3.61 -3.11 -9.07
N PRO A 134 -4.01 -2.34 -10.09
CA PRO A 134 -3.39 -1.04 -10.40
C PRO A 134 -3.78 -0.01 -9.32
N GLN A 135 -3.18 -0.12 -8.13
CA GLN A 135 -3.56 0.62 -6.93
C GLN A 135 -3.56 2.14 -7.15
N ASN A 136 -2.55 2.69 -7.82
CA ASN A 136 -2.47 4.12 -8.11
C ASN A 136 -3.67 4.59 -8.94
N SER A 137 -3.98 3.88 -10.02
CA SER A 137 -5.11 4.20 -10.90
C SER A 137 -6.47 4.03 -10.21
N ILE A 138 -6.63 3.01 -9.35
CA ILE A 138 -7.85 2.83 -8.58
C ILE A 138 -8.03 3.98 -7.58
N LEU A 139 -6.97 4.36 -6.86
CA LEU A 139 -7.02 5.46 -5.90
C LEU A 139 -7.26 6.82 -6.57
N ALA A 140 -6.76 7.02 -7.79
CA ALA A 140 -7.01 8.22 -8.59
C ALA A 140 -8.41 8.28 -9.22
N HIS A 141 -9.15 7.17 -9.25
CA HIS A 141 -10.46 7.11 -9.88
C HIS A 141 -11.52 7.91 -9.08
N SER A 142 -12.28 8.78 -9.75
CA SER A 142 -13.24 9.71 -9.12
C SER A 142 -14.36 9.05 -8.29
N ARG A 143 -14.69 7.80 -8.61
CA ARG A 143 -15.66 6.98 -7.86
C ARG A 143 -15.07 6.21 -6.68
N THR A 144 -13.76 6.20 -6.49
CA THR A 144 -13.15 5.60 -5.29
C THR A 144 -13.40 6.49 -4.09
N LYS A 145 -14.00 5.94 -3.04
CA LYS A 145 -14.47 6.68 -1.85
C LYS A 145 -13.71 6.33 -0.58
N ALA A 146 -13.13 5.15 -0.52
CA ALA A 146 -12.37 4.72 0.66
C ALA A 146 -11.24 3.77 0.27
N PHE A 147 -10.24 3.73 1.16
CA PHE A 147 -9.12 2.82 1.10
C PHE A 147 -8.93 2.11 2.44
N ILE A 148 -9.13 0.79 2.48
CA ILE A 148 -8.80 -0.05 3.61
C ILE A 148 -7.35 -0.51 3.43
N THR A 149 -6.47 -0.04 4.32
CA THR A 149 -5.01 -0.19 4.18
C THR A 149 -4.32 -0.60 5.48
N HIS A 150 -3.18 -1.26 5.35
CA HIS A 150 -2.24 -1.49 6.46
C HIS A 150 -1.45 -0.24 6.89
N SER A 151 -1.61 0.88 6.18
CA SER A 151 -0.92 2.16 6.45
C SER A 151 0.61 2.07 6.43
N GLY A 152 1.16 1.21 5.56
CA GLY A 152 2.60 1.18 5.28
C GLY A 152 3.02 2.14 4.19
#